data_AF-A0A496VFI2-F1
#
_entry.id   AF-A0A496VFI2-F1
#
_cell.length_a   1.000
_cell.length_b   1.000
_cell.length_c   1.000
_cell.angle_alpha   90.00
_cell.angle_beta   90.00
_cell.angle_gamma   90.00
#
_symmetry.space_group_name_H-M   'P 1'
#
loop_
_entity.id
_entity.type
_entity.pdbx_description
1 polymer ?
#
loop_
_entity_poly.entity_id
_entity_poly.type
_entity_poly.pdbx_seq_one_letter_code
_entity_poly.pdbx_strand_id
1 'polypeptide(L)'
;MSTTIFRQGLSTLLSSAVVDILAGVTGTNKAVDLLKNHFTFTAAEMAKHFQDGYGYALAAISSGLATPENQQGFWQTLFQSNINRDLATRIEQHYLRPFAKQQGLTAAELQVFRQTAAQQCQSVAKRTLFQADNVRFSEAELASFVTSDGTHSITDLVLEQIQVDLDQRVVALLRYNELLGNALLLFLHEQLRKDERFNNTLAALQREGLMIDVREIKQIVQITEAKLNQAFAAKQLGEMAQLAQQLERLQHIESVTQTHYAQFLEFSQQFADWAQLLNVQLEQVLTVLGQVLGQLTQAEALFSNAYQQASNDEERALSQFNLFQVFIRQQVYEKAFSALQKAIKLNPQRYALHNVHTYDIQRILGAGGFNAFS
;
A
#
# COMPACT_ATOMS: atom_id res chain seq x y z
N MET A 1 -15.45 -7.47 -13.25
CA MET A 1 -14.28 -7.44 -12.35
C MET A 1 -14.10 -6.07 -11.70
N SER A 2 -14.03 -4.96 -12.45
CA SER A 2 -14.03 -3.58 -11.87
C SER A 2 -15.23 -3.32 -10.94
N THR A 3 -16.38 -3.89 -11.23
CA THR A 3 -17.59 -3.79 -10.39
C THR A 3 -17.40 -4.42 -9.01
N THR A 4 -16.61 -5.50 -8.89
CA THR A 4 -16.35 -6.20 -7.62
C THR A 4 -15.44 -5.38 -6.70
N ILE A 5 -14.40 -4.75 -7.26
CA ILE A 5 -13.50 -3.89 -6.46
C ILE A 5 -14.18 -2.58 -6.08
N PHE A 6 -14.98 -1.98 -6.97
CA PHE A 6 -15.77 -0.79 -6.62
C PHE A 6 -16.73 -1.11 -5.49
N ARG A 7 -17.41 -2.26 -5.58
CA ARG A 7 -18.27 -2.77 -4.51
C ARG A 7 -17.52 -2.91 -3.21
N GLN A 8 -16.41 -3.64 -3.19
CA GLN A 8 -15.66 -3.90 -1.96
C GLN A 8 -15.03 -2.65 -1.35
N GLY A 9 -14.52 -1.75 -2.18
CA GLY A 9 -13.95 -0.48 -1.71
C GLY A 9 -15.02 0.44 -1.13
N LEU A 10 -16.13 0.64 -1.85
CA LEU A 10 -17.24 1.47 -1.37
C LEU A 10 -17.93 0.84 -0.16
N SER A 11 -18.10 -0.48 -0.14
CA SER A 11 -18.68 -1.18 1.02
C SER A 11 -17.84 -0.96 2.28
N THR A 12 -16.51 -0.94 2.14
CA THR A 12 -15.59 -0.66 3.25
C THR A 12 -15.68 0.81 3.68
N LEU A 13 -15.64 1.75 2.73
CA LEU A 13 -15.64 3.19 3.03
C LEU A 13 -16.96 3.71 3.59
N LEU A 14 -18.08 3.16 3.12
CA LEU A 14 -19.41 3.46 3.64
C LEU A 14 -19.70 2.73 4.95
N SER A 15 -18.75 1.94 5.47
CA SER A 15 -18.94 1.08 6.65
C SER A 15 -20.20 0.20 6.52
N SER A 16 -20.44 -0.30 5.31
CA SER A 16 -21.71 -0.86 4.85
C SER A 16 -22.09 -2.22 5.45
N ALA A 17 -21.19 -2.87 6.18
CA ALA A 17 -21.48 -4.09 6.94
C ALA A 17 -22.70 -3.93 7.86
N VAL A 18 -23.06 -2.68 8.15
CA VAL A 18 -24.20 -2.22 8.94
C VAL A 18 -25.53 -2.22 8.20
N VAL A 19 -25.56 -1.94 6.89
CA VAL A 19 -26.82 -1.69 6.18
C VAL A 19 -27.63 -2.97 6.03
N ASP A 20 -26.96 -4.10 5.81
CA ASP A 20 -27.59 -5.42 5.76
C ASP A 20 -28.04 -5.92 7.15
N ILE A 21 -27.35 -5.51 8.22
CA ILE A 21 -27.74 -5.78 9.62
C ILE A 21 -29.03 -5.06 10.00
N LEU A 22 -29.16 -3.79 9.60
CA LEU A 22 -30.33 -2.97 9.92
C LEU A 22 -31.51 -3.23 9.00
N ALA A 23 -31.26 -3.74 7.80
CA ALA A 23 -32.27 -4.09 6.82
C ALA A 23 -32.89 -5.46 7.13
N GLY A 24 -33.49 -5.59 8.31
CA GLY A 24 -34.61 -6.50 8.49
C GLY A 24 -35.76 -6.04 7.59
N VAL A 25 -35.73 -6.43 6.31
CA VAL A 25 -36.83 -6.39 5.33
C VAL A 25 -37.20 -5.02 4.72
N THR A 26 -36.80 -3.86 5.29
CA THR A 26 -37.15 -2.52 4.69
C THR A 26 -35.99 -1.52 4.54
N GLY A 27 -34.78 -1.84 5.02
CA GLY A 27 -33.65 -0.90 5.07
C GLY A 27 -32.81 -0.79 3.79
N THR A 28 -32.68 -1.87 3.01
CA THR A 28 -31.87 -1.87 1.77
C THR A 28 -32.46 -0.93 0.73
N ASN A 29 -33.77 -0.93 0.55
CA ASN A 29 -34.44 0.00 -0.38
C ASN A 29 -34.23 1.45 0.04
N LYS A 30 -34.33 1.74 1.35
CA LYS A 30 -34.07 3.10 1.88
C LYS A 30 -32.61 3.51 1.71
N ALA A 31 -31.66 2.62 1.98
CA ALA A 31 -30.24 2.87 1.75
C ALA A 31 -29.93 3.11 0.26
N VAL A 32 -30.50 2.30 -0.61
CA VAL A 32 -30.41 2.45 -2.06
C VAL A 32 -31.02 3.76 -2.52
N ASP A 33 -32.18 4.16 -1.99
CA ASP A 33 -32.81 5.45 -2.30
C ASP A 33 -31.96 6.64 -1.83
N LEU A 34 -31.36 6.55 -0.64
CA LEU A 34 -30.41 7.56 -0.16
C LEU A 34 -29.16 7.62 -1.03
N LEU A 35 -28.61 6.48 -1.45
CA LEU A 35 -27.48 6.43 -2.38
C LEU A 35 -27.86 7.02 -3.74
N LYS A 36 -29.04 6.70 -4.29
CA LYS A 36 -29.54 7.29 -5.54
C LYS A 36 -29.63 8.82 -5.46
N ASN A 37 -30.03 9.35 -4.30
CA ASN A 37 -30.26 10.78 -4.10
C ASN A 37 -28.98 11.56 -3.76
N HIS A 38 -28.04 10.96 -3.03
CA HIS A 38 -26.87 11.64 -2.48
C HIS A 38 -25.54 11.19 -3.10
N PHE A 39 -25.41 9.90 -3.46
CA PHE A 39 -24.20 9.35 -4.10
C PHE A 39 -24.25 9.56 -5.61
N THR A 40 -24.07 10.82 -6.02
CA THR A 40 -24.28 11.27 -7.40
C THR A 40 -23.06 11.10 -8.32
N PHE A 41 -22.05 10.35 -7.88
CA PHE A 41 -20.86 10.04 -8.67
C PHE A 41 -21.21 9.14 -9.87
N THR A 42 -20.55 9.38 -11.01
CA THR A 42 -20.58 8.45 -12.14
C THR A 42 -19.59 7.31 -11.92
N ALA A 43 -19.79 6.20 -12.64
CA ALA A 43 -18.86 5.08 -12.62
C ALA A 43 -17.46 5.51 -13.12
N ALA A 44 -17.38 6.39 -14.11
CA ALA A 44 -16.11 6.97 -14.57
C ALA A 44 -15.41 7.83 -13.50
N GLU A 45 -16.15 8.67 -12.76
CA GLU A 45 -15.58 9.45 -11.65
C GLU A 45 -15.03 8.53 -10.56
N MET A 46 -15.77 7.49 -10.19
CA MET A 46 -15.30 6.51 -9.22
C MET A 46 -14.10 5.72 -9.73
N ALA A 47 -14.14 5.25 -10.97
CA ALA A 47 -13.00 4.56 -11.59
C ALA A 47 -11.75 5.43 -11.55
N LYS A 48 -11.89 6.74 -11.81
CA LYS A 48 -10.80 7.70 -11.67
C LYS A 48 -10.30 7.80 -10.23
N HIS A 49 -11.16 7.94 -9.23
CA HIS A 49 -10.74 7.96 -7.83
C HIS A 49 -10.02 6.69 -7.38
N PHE A 50 -10.48 5.53 -7.84
CA PHE A 50 -9.80 4.24 -7.62
C PHE A 50 -8.44 4.20 -8.33
N GLN A 51 -8.37 4.66 -9.57
CA GLN A 51 -7.13 4.74 -10.36
C GLN A 51 -6.10 5.67 -9.72
N ASP A 52 -6.53 6.86 -9.29
CA ASP A 52 -5.68 7.83 -8.63
C ASP A 52 -5.22 7.29 -7.27
N GLY A 53 -6.15 6.72 -6.49
CA GLY A 53 -5.85 6.11 -5.20
C GLY A 53 -4.84 4.96 -5.30
N TYR A 54 -5.00 4.11 -6.32
CA TYR A 54 -4.04 3.06 -6.67
C TYR A 54 -2.65 3.61 -7.03
N GLY A 55 -2.59 4.66 -7.85
CA GLY A 55 -1.35 5.31 -8.23
C GLY A 55 -0.62 5.91 -7.04
N TYR A 56 -1.33 6.63 -6.17
CA TYR A 56 -0.77 7.18 -4.93
C TYR A 56 -0.33 6.08 -3.96
N ALA A 57 -1.13 5.02 -3.80
CA ALA A 57 -0.81 3.87 -2.94
C ALA A 57 0.53 3.23 -3.34
N LEU A 58 0.68 2.88 -4.61
CA LEU A 58 1.92 2.27 -5.08
C LEU A 58 3.10 3.24 -5.09
N ALA A 59 2.87 4.53 -5.33
CA ALA A 59 3.93 5.52 -5.22
C ALA A 59 4.44 5.66 -3.77
N ALA A 60 3.52 5.70 -2.80
CA ALA A 60 3.85 5.76 -1.38
C ALA A 60 4.55 4.48 -0.91
N ILE A 61 4.05 3.30 -1.30
CA ILE A 61 4.68 2.01 -1.02
C ILE A 61 6.07 1.93 -1.66
N SER A 62 6.19 2.26 -2.95
CA SER A 62 7.47 2.23 -3.69
C SER A 62 8.51 3.15 -3.04
N SER A 63 8.11 4.37 -2.67
CA SER A 63 8.94 5.29 -1.89
C SER A 63 9.33 4.68 -0.55
N GLY A 64 8.36 4.20 0.24
CA GLY A 64 8.60 3.55 1.54
C GLY A 64 9.46 2.29 1.48
N LEU A 65 9.55 1.65 0.32
CA LEU A 65 10.47 0.55 0.06
C LEU A 65 11.84 1.03 -0.40
N ALA A 66 12.01 2.23 -0.95
CA ALA A 66 13.31 2.67 -1.48
C ALA A 66 14.41 2.77 -0.39
N THR A 67 15.66 3.06 -0.80
CA THR A 67 16.73 3.36 0.17
C THR A 67 16.41 4.67 0.91
N PRO A 68 16.91 4.87 2.14
CA PRO A 68 16.79 6.12 2.89
C PRO A 68 17.11 7.38 2.09
N GLU A 69 18.14 7.35 1.24
CA GLU A 69 18.54 8.46 0.39
C GLU A 69 17.48 8.76 -0.68
N ASN A 70 16.95 7.73 -1.33
CA ASN A 70 15.89 7.87 -2.33
C ASN A 70 14.59 8.34 -1.68
N GLN A 71 14.22 7.79 -0.53
CA GLN A 71 13.09 8.24 0.27
C GLN A 71 13.18 9.73 0.57
N GLN A 72 14.34 10.17 1.09
CA GLN A 72 14.58 11.56 1.39
C GLN A 72 14.47 12.44 0.15
N GLY A 73 15.10 12.04 -0.97
CA GLY A 73 15.03 12.77 -2.23
C GLY A 73 13.60 12.89 -2.77
N PHE A 74 12.79 11.84 -2.65
CA PHE A 74 11.37 11.86 -3.04
C PHE A 74 10.57 12.90 -2.26
N TRP A 75 10.63 12.85 -0.93
CA TRP A 75 9.85 13.75 -0.08
C TRP A 75 10.35 15.20 -0.13
N GLN A 76 11.67 15.41 -0.15
CA GLN A 76 12.27 16.75 -0.28
C GLN A 76 11.87 17.44 -1.58
N THR A 77 11.81 16.69 -2.68
CA THR A 77 11.43 17.24 -3.99
C THR A 77 9.95 17.64 -4.02
N LEU A 78 9.08 16.91 -3.31
CA LEU A 78 7.64 17.18 -3.30
C LEU A 78 7.23 18.26 -2.29
N PHE A 79 7.85 18.33 -1.11
CA PHE A 79 7.38 19.16 0.00
C PHE A 79 8.42 20.14 0.56
N GLN A 80 9.62 20.22 -0.05
CA GLN A 80 10.68 21.19 0.26
C GLN A 80 11.11 21.25 1.74
N SER A 81 10.85 20.20 2.52
CA SER A 81 11.05 20.18 3.98
C SER A 81 11.62 18.84 4.45
N ASN A 82 12.22 18.83 5.65
CA ASN A 82 12.79 17.64 6.30
C ASN A 82 11.73 16.71 6.95
N ILE A 83 10.45 16.97 6.66
CA ILE A 83 9.35 16.11 7.09
C ILE A 83 9.57 14.76 6.40
N ASN A 84 9.47 13.64 7.14
CA ASN A 84 9.28 12.27 6.62
C ASN A 84 10.41 11.25 6.76
N ARG A 85 11.40 11.46 7.66
CA ARG A 85 12.21 10.33 8.16
C ARG A 85 11.33 9.22 8.77
N ASP A 86 10.18 9.60 9.34
CA ASP A 86 9.24 8.68 10.00
C ASP A 86 8.42 7.83 9.02
N LEU A 87 8.30 8.25 7.77
CA LEU A 87 7.50 7.53 6.77
C LEU A 87 8.26 6.36 6.15
N ALA A 88 9.56 6.56 5.95
CA ALA A 88 10.53 5.53 5.61
C ALA A 88 10.59 4.40 6.65
N THR A 89 10.53 4.76 7.94
CA THR A 89 10.63 3.79 9.03
C THR A 89 9.34 3.00 9.22
N ARG A 90 8.16 3.55 8.91
CA ARG A 90 6.89 2.83 9.11
C ARG A 90 6.74 1.61 8.19
N ILE A 91 7.01 1.74 6.87
CA ILE A 91 7.00 0.58 5.96
C ILE A 91 8.09 -0.43 6.35
N GLU A 92 9.28 0.05 6.67
CA GLU A 92 10.39 -0.78 7.14
C GLU A 92 10.01 -1.62 8.37
N GLN A 93 9.47 -0.96 9.41
CA GLN A 93 9.23 -1.55 10.73
C GLN A 93 8.01 -2.47 10.73
N HIS A 94 6.93 -2.08 10.07
CA HIS A 94 5.64 -2.77 10.20
C HIS A 94 5.35 -3.76 9.07
N TYR A 95 6.01 -3.60 7.90
CA TYR A 95 5.78 -4.46 6.74
C TYR A 95 7.06 -5.19 6.32
N LEU A 96 8.10 -4.46 5.93
CA LEU A 96 9.25 -5.06 5.25
C LEU A 96 10.07 -5.98 6.16
N ARG A 97 10.41 -5.56 7.38
CA ARG A 97 11.18 -6.41 8.32
C ARG A 97 10.40 -7.63 8.81
N PRO A 98 9.13 -7.50 9.26
CA PRO A 98 8.32 -8.67 9.62
C PRO A 98 8.17 -9.66 8.46
N PHE A 99 7.87 -9.15 7.25
CA PHE A 99 7.79 -9.97 6.04
C PHE A 99 9.11 -10.69 5.74
N ALA A 100 10.24 -9.97 5.76
CA ALA A 100 11.56 -10.54 5.49
C ALA A 100 11.91 -11.66 6.49
N LYS A 101 11.59 -11.47 7.76
CA LYS A 101 11.77 -12.48 8.81
C LYS A 101 10.91 -13.72 8.54
N GLN A 102 9.65 -13.54 8.14
CA GLN A 102 8.76 -14.64 7.80
C GLN A 102 9.23 -15.41 6.56
N GLN A 103 9.80 -14.71 5.58
CA GLN A 103 10.32 -15.29 4.34
C GLN A 103 11.77 -15.82 4.46
N GLY A 104 12.41 -15.66 5.63
CA GLY A 104 13.78 -16.11 5.87
C GLY A 104 14.84 -15.38 5.06
N LEU A 105 14.60 -14.13 4.65
CA LEU A 105 15.53 -13.37 3.83
C LEU A 105 16.76 -12.92 4.63
N THR A 106 17.95 -13.16 4.08
CA THR A 106 19.18 -12.55 4.57
C THR A 106 19.20 -11.03 4.32
N ALA A 107 20.11 -10.31 4.98
CA ALA A 107 20.24 -8.87 4.78
C ALA A 107 20.54 -8.50 3.32
N ALA A 108 21.37 -9.31 2.64
CA ALA A 108 21.69 -9.11 1.23
C ALA A 108 20.49 -9.37 0.30
N GLU A 109 19.72 -10.44 0.55
CA GLU A 109 18.52 -10.73 -0.23
C GLU A 109 17.41 -9.70 0.01
N LEU A 110 17.24 -9.23 1.25
CA LEU A 110 16.29 -8.19 1.58
C LEU A 110 16.57 -6.90 0.82
N GLN A 111 17.85 -6.57 0.66
CA GLN A 111 18.26 -5.40 -0.11
C GLN A 111 17.98 -5.53 -1.61
N VAL A 112 18.28 -6.69 -2.21
CA VAL A 112 17.95 -6.93 -3.62
C VAL A 112 16.44 -6.89 -3.81
N PHE A 113 15.71 -7.58 -2.93
CA PHE A 113 14.25 -7.60 -2.94
C PHE A 113 13.65 -6.20 -2.84
N ARG A 114 14.20 -5.35 -1.96
CA ARG A 114 13.79 -3.95 -1.80
C ARG A 114 13.81 -3.19 -3.12
N GLN A 115 14.91 -3.31 -3.87
CA GLN A 115 15.07 -2.63 -5.16
C GLN A 115 14.05 -3.16 -6.18
N THR A 116 13.93 -4.48 -6.30
CA THR A 116 12.95 -5.13 -7.18
C THR A 116 11.53 -4.69 -6.85
N ALA A 117 11.15 -4.72 -5.58
CA ALA A 117 9.80 -4.35 -5.12
C ALA A 117 9.50 -2.88 -5.41
N ALA A 118 10.42 -1.96 -5.07
CA ALA A 118 10.25 -0.54 -5.35
C ALA A 118 10.08 -0.25 -6.85
N GLN A 119 10.93 -0.85 -7.70
CA GLN A 119 10.86 -0.70 -9.15
C GLN A 119 9.59 -1.30 -9.76
N GLN A 120 9.18 -2.49 -9.32
CA GLN A 120 7.97 -3.11 -9.82
C GLN A 120 6.71 -2.34 -9.40
N CYS A 121 6.64 -1.89 -8.13
CA CYS A 121 5.56 -1.02 -7.65
C CYS A 121 5.47 0.27 -8.47
N GLN A 122 6.62 0.90 -8.75
CA GLN A 122 6.69 2.11 -9.59
C GLN A 122 6.20 1.84 -11.02
N SER A 123 6.58 0.70 -11.61
CA SER A 123 6.19 0.34 -12.97
C SER A 123 4.68 0.13 -13.07
N VAL A 124 4.10 -0.63 -12.13
CA VAL A 124 2.66 -0.92 -12.15
C VAL A 124 1.81 0.28 -11.71
N ALA A 125 2.35 1.23 -10.92
CA ALA A 125 1.66 2.47 -10.56
C ALA A 125 1.24 3.33 -11.76
N LYS A 126 1.94 3.19 -12.90
CA LYS A 126 1.65 3.92 -14.14
C LYS A 126 0.60 3.25 -15.01
N ARG A 127 0.16 2.04 -14.66
CA ARG A 127 -0.83 1.28 -15.44
C ARG A 127 -2.23 1.78 -15.12
N THR A 128 -3.05 1.94 -16.17
CA THR A 128 -4.48 2.19 -16.02
C THR A 128 -5.20 0.85 -15.84
N LEU A 129 -5.64 0.58 -14.61
CA LEU A 129 -6.36 -0.65 -14.25
C LEU A 129 -7.87 -0.43 -14.15
N PHE A 130 -8.29 0.75 -13.70
CA PHE A 130 -9.70 1.04 -13.44
C PHE A 130 -10.25 2.00 -14.48
N GLN A 131 -11.21 1.52 -15.24
CA GLN A 131 -11.95 2.29 -16.24
C GLN A 131 -13.41 1.89 -16.18
N ALA A 132 -14.29 2.84 -16.41
CA ALA A 132 -15.72 2.65 -16.48
C ALA A 132 -16.36 3.73 -17.35
N ASP A 133 -17.56 3.45 -17.84
CA ASP A 133 -18.32 4.39 -18.64
C ASP A 133 -18.78 5.58 -17.78
N ASN A 134 -18.95 6.74 -18.41
CA ASN A 134 -19.43 7.94 -17.74
C ASN A 134 -20.96 7.91 -17.55
N VAL A 135 -21.43 6.92 -16.81
CA VAL A 135 -22.84 6.67 -16.50
C VAL A 135 -23.03 6.64 -14.99
N ARG A 136 -24.23 6.95 -14.51
CA ARG A 136 -24.57 6.74 -13.10
C ARG A 136 -24.67 5.25 -12.82
N PHE A 137 -24.37 4.88 -11.57
CA PHE A 137 -24.59 3.53 -11.08
C PHE A 137 -26.08 3.17 -11.19
N SER A 138 -26.34 1.96 -11.66
CA SER A 138 -27.66 1.34 -11.63
C SER A 138 -28.08 1.03 -10.19
N GLU A 139 -29.38 0.84 -9.99
CA GLU A 139 -29.93 0.43 -8.70
C GLU A 139 -29.32 -0.88 -8.18
N ALA A 140 -29.08 -1.84 -9.07
CA ALA A 140 -28.45 -3.11 -8.71
C ALA A 140 -26.99 -2.91 -8.23
N GLU A 141 -26.25 -1.99 -8.84
CA GLU A 141 -24.89 -1.67 -8.42
C GLU A 141 -24.89 -0.95 -7.06
N LEU A 142 -25.76 0.03 -6.86
CA LEU A 142 -25.90 0.72 -5.57
C LEU A 142 -26.33 -0.24 -4.45
N ALA A 143 -27.26 -1.16 -4.73
CA ALA A 143 -27.65 -2.20 -3.79
C ALA A 143 -26.48 -3.11 -3.42
N SER A 144 -25.62 -3.43 -4.39
CA SER A 144 -24.43 -4.24 -4.14
C SER A 144 -23.43 -3.57 -3.20
N PHE A 145 -23.37 -2.23 -3.16
CA PHE A 145 -22.45 -1.48 -2.28
C PHE A 145 -22.83 -1.57 -0.80
N VAL A 146 -24.09 -1.93 -0.51
CA VAL A 146 -24.63 -2.02 0.85
C VAL A 146 -24.93 -3.44 1.33
N THR A 147 -24.68 -4.44 0.48
CA THR A 147 -24.97 -5.87 0.73
C THR A 147 -23.72 -6.75 0.59
N SER A 148 -22.52 -6.15 0.55
CA SER A 148 -21.27 -6.92 0.45
C SER A 148 -20.96 -7.61 1.77
N ASP A 149 -20.73 -8.91 1.73
CA ASP A 149 -20.29 -9.71 2.88
C ASP A 149 -18.84 -9.43 3.30
N GLY A 150 -18.12 -8.62 2.52
CA GLY A 150 -16.76 -8.18 2.83
C GLY A 150 -15.71 -9.28 2.72
N THR A 151 -16.03 -10.43 2.12
CA THR A 151 -15.19 -11.64 2.12
C THR A 151 -13.96 -11.56 1.22
N HIS A 152 -13.92 -10.61 0.29
CA HIS A 152 -12.82 -10.45 -0.66
C HIS A 152 -11.77 -9.44 -0.18
N SER A 153 -10.49 -9.85 -0.18
CA SER A 153 -9.33 -8.96 -0.01
C SER A 153 -9.31 -7.93 -1.15
N ILE A 154 -9.21 -6.64 -0.80
CA ILE A 154 -9.03 -5.57 -1.80
C ILE A 154 -7.69 -5.75 -2.50
N THR A 155 -6.67 -6.16 -1.75
CA THR A 155 -5.35 -6.45 -2.32
C THR A 155 -5.42 -7.50 -3.43
N ASP A 156 -6.11 -8.61 -3.19
CA ASP A 156 -6.28 -9.67 -4.18
C ASP A 156 -7.04 -9.18 -5.41
N LEU A 157 -8.13 -8.43 -5.21
CA LEU A 157 -8.89 -7.84 -6.31
C LEU A 157 -8.06 -6.90 -7.19
N VAL A 158 -7.15 -6.11 -6.60
CA VAL A 158 -6.21 -5.27 -7.35
C VAL A 158 -5.17 -6.11 -8.08
N LEU A 159 -4.57 -7.10 -7.41
CA LEU A 159 -3.52 -7.94 -7.98
C LEU A 159 -4.02 -8.79 -9.15
N GLU A 160 -5.29 -9.22 -9.12
CA GLU A 160 -5.95 -9.87 -10.26
C GLU A 160 -5.99 -8.97 -11.51
N GLN A 161 -6.14 -7.64 -11.33
CA GLN A 161 -6.12 -6.68 -12.46
C GLN A 161 -4.71 -6.42 -13.00
N ILE A 162 -3.66 -6.55 -12.18
CA ILE A 162 -2.29 -6.24 -12.60
C ILE A 162 -1.76 -7.28 -13.61
N GLN A 163 -2.21 -8.54 -13.51
CA GLN A 163 -1.83 -9.71 -14.33
C GLN A 163 -0.29 -9.95 -14.44
N VAL A 164 0.18 -11.07 -13.85
CA VAL A 164 1.46 -11.83 -13.98
C VAL A 164 2.83 -11.11 -14.09
N ASP A 165 2.94 -9.79 -14.12
CA ASP A 165 4.24 -9.09 -14.32
C ASP A 165 5.04 -8.82 -13.03
N LEU A 166 4.57 -9.31 -11.88
CA LEU A 166 5.20 -9.09 -10.58
C LEU A 166 5.94 -10.34 -10.09
N ASP A 167 7.08 -10.11 -9.44
CA ASP A 167 7.78 -11.16 -8.69
C ASP A 167 6.87 -11.69 -7.57
N GLN A 168 6.87 -13.00 -7.35
CA GLN A 168 5.98 -13.63 -6.37
C GLN A 168 6.18 -13.10 -4.95
N ARG A 169 7.40 -12.73 -4.57
CA ARG A 169 7.67 -12.11 -3.26
C ARG A 169 7.13 -10.69 -3.19
N VAL A 170 7.09 -9.96 -4.32
CA VAL A 170 6.47 -8.63 -4.39
C VAL A 170 4.96 -8.76 -4.22
N VAL A 171 4.33 -9.72 -4.90
CA VAL A 171 2.91 -10.05 -4.71
C VAL A 171 2.62 -10.42 -3.24
N ALA A 172 3.48 -11.25 -2.64
CA ALA A 172 3.33 -11.66 -1.25
C ALA A 172 3.50 -10.49 -0.25
N LEU A 173 4.41 -9.55 -0.52
CA LEU A 173 4.56 -8.33 0.28
C LEU A 173 3.34 -7.42 0.17
N LEU A 174 2.80 -7.22 -1.04
CA LEU A 174 1.61 -6.39 -1.23
C LEU A 174 0.40 -6.97 -0.48
N ARG A 175 0.28 -8.31 -0.43
CA ARG A 175 -0.73 -9.06 0.36
C ARG A 175 -0.47 -9.03 1.87
N TYR A 176 0.77 -8.88 2.30
CA TYR A 176 1.14 -8.94 3.70
C TYR A 176 0.40 -7.85 4.49
N ASN A 177 -0.49 -8.26 5.39
CA ASN A 177 -1.39 -7.39 6.16
C ASN A 177 -2.19 -6.39 5.31
N GLU A 178 -2.65 -6.81 4.12
CA GLU A 178 -3.43 -5.97 3.19
C GLU A 178 -2.73 -4.64 2.84
N LEU A 179 -1.40 -4.62 2.76
CA LEU A 179 -0.62 -3.40 2.52
C LEU A 179 -1.15 -2.59 1.33
N LEU A 180 -1.39 -3.24 0.19
CA LEU A 180 -1.89 -2.57 -1.00
C LEU A 180 -3.35 -2.13 -0.86
N GLY A 181 -4.21 -3.00 -0.36
CA GLY A 181 -5.65 -2.74 -0.20
C GLY A 181 -5.91 -1.58 0.77
N ASN A 182 -5.26 -1.60 1.93
CA ASN A 182 -5.38 -0.54 2.94
C ASN A 182 -4.81 0.79 2.44
N ALA A 183 -3.67 0.77 1.74
CA ALA A 183 -3.11 1.96 1.12
C ALA A 183 -4.06 2.57 0.08
N LEU A 184 -4.62 1.74 -0.82
CA LEU A 184 -5.60 2.18 -1.81
C LEU A 184 -6.81 2.80 -1.13
N LEU A 185 -7.38 2.12 -0.13
CA LEU A 185 -8.53 2.62 0.62
C LEU A 185 -8.25 3.95 1.31
N LEU A 186 -7.06 4.13 1.90
CA LEU A 186 -6.67 5.37 2.55
C LEU A 186 -6.72 6.55 1.57
N PHE A 187 -6.09 6.39 0.40
CA PHE A 187 -6.09 7.44 -0.61
C PHE A 187 -7.47 7.65 -1.24
N LEU A 188 -8.23 6.58 -1.45
CA LEU A 188 -9.61 6.69 -1.95
C LEU A 188 -10.49 7.44 -0.94
N HIS A 189 -10.40 7.10 0.34
CA HIS A 189 -11.12 7.77 1.42
C HIS A 189 -10.79 9.26 1.47
N GLU A 190 -9.49 9.61 1.49
CA GLU A 190 -9.07 11.01 1.58
C GLU A 190 -9.39 11.84 0.34
N GLN A 191 -9.44 11.22 -0.84
CA GLN A 191 -9.96 11.88 -2.05
C GLN A 191 -11.46 12.18 -1.91
N LEU A 192 -12.26 11.17 -1.56
CA LEU A 192 -13.71 11.30 -1.46
C LEU A 192 -14.13 12.23 -0.32
N ARG A 193 -13.41 12.23 0.81
CA ARG A 193 -13.67 13.11 1.95
C ARG A 193 -13.58 14.60 1.60
N LYS A 194 -12.83 14.96 0.55
CA LYS A 194 -12.74 16.34 0.04
C LYS A 194 -13.93 16.73 -0.84
N ASP A 195 -14.73 15.77 -1.31
CA ASP A 195 -15.92 16.01 -2.14
C ASP A 195 -17.18 16.11 -1.27
N GLU A 196 -17.94 17.19 -1.46
CA GLU A 196 -19.15 17.47 -0.69
C GLU A 196 -20.23 16.40 -0.92
N ARG A 197 -20.31 15.81 -2.13
CA ARG A 197 -21.29 14.74 -2.46
C ARG A 197 -21.10 13.53 -1.56
N PHE A 198 -19.84 13.15 -1.30
CA PHE A 198 -19.53 12.02 -0.43
C PHE A 198 -19.89 12.32 1.02
N ASN A 199 -19.51 13.50 1.54
CA ASN A 199 -19.87 13.91 2.90
C ASN A 199 -21.38 14.00 3.10
N ASN A 200 -22.12 14.51 2.11
CA ASN A 200 -23.57 14.55 2.12
C ASN A 200 -24.20 13.15 2.10
N THR A 201 -23.62 12.21 1.36
CA THR A 201 -24.03 10.80 1.37
C THR A 201 -23.85 10.18 2.75
N LEU A 202 -22.66 10.35 3.36
CA LEU A 202 -22.37 9.86 4.70
C LEU A 202 -23.32 10.47 5.74
N ALA A 203 -23.53 11.79 5.71
CA ALA A 203 -24.45 12.47 6.62
C ALA A 203 -25.90 12.00 6.47
N ALA A 204 -26.35 11.72 5.23
CA ALA A 204 -27.69 11.20 4.97
C ALA A 204 -27.86 9.78 5.54
N LEU A 205 -26.87 8.89 5.32
CA LEU A 205 -26.88 7.55 5.89
C LEU A 205 -26.85 7.59 7.43
N GLN A 206 -26.05 8.48 8.03
CA GLN A 206 -25.99 8.72 9.48
C GLN A 206 -27.34 9.17 10.07
N ARG A 207 -27.97 10.19 9.48
CA ARG A 207 -29.26 10.72 9.98
C ARG A 207 -30.36 9.67 9.98
N GLU A 208 -30.31 8.75 9.02
CA GLU A 208 -31.28 7.66 8.89
C GLU A 208 -30.88 6.42 9.70
N GLY A 209 -29.82 6.50 10.51
CA GLY A 209 -29.33 5.43 11.38
C GLY A 209 -28.70 4.26 10.62
N LEU A 210 -28.34 4.44 9.35
CA LEU A 210 -27.79 3.40 8.47
C LEU A 210 -26.25 3.32 8.49
N MET A 211 -25.59 4.10 9.35
CA MET A 211 -24.19 3.90 9.72
C MET A 211 -24.10 3.69 11.23
N ILE A 212 -23.50 2.58 11.62
CA ILE A 212 -23.40 2.07 12.99
C ILE A 212 -21.92 1.93 13.32
N ASP A 213 -21.50 2.39 14.50
CA ASP A 213 -20.14 2.19 15.00
C ASP A 213 -19.94 0.68 15.28
N VAL A 214 -18.75 0.12 15.05
CA VAL A 214 -18.40 -1.27 15.43
C VAL A 214 -18.84 -1.61 16.87
N ARG A 215 -18.86 -0.63 17.77
CA ARG A 215 -19.37 -0.75 19.14
C ARG A 215 -20.87 -1.06 19.23
N GLU A 216 -21.68 -0.50 18.34
CA GLU A 216 -23.12 -0.74 18.30
C GLU A 216 -23.43 -2.12 17.68
N ILE A 217 -22.61 -2.64 16.75
CA ILE A 217 -22.72 -4.03 16.25
C ILE A 217 -22.57 -5.04 17.39
N LYS A 218 -21.56 -4.84 18.26
CA LYS A 218 -21.37 -5.66 19.48
C LYS A 218 -22.61 -5.67 20.37
N GLN A 219 -23.25 -4.52 20.55
CA GLN A 219 -24.46 -4.41 21.35
C GLN A 219 -25.63 -5.15 20.71
N ILE A 220 -25.80 -5.06 19.38
CA ILE A 220 -26.85 -5.78 18.65
C ILE A 220 -26.68 -7.30 18.76
N VAL A 221 -25.43 -7.80 18.66
CA VAL A 221 -25.12 -9.22 18.87
C VAL A 221 -25.54 -9.65 20.28
N GLN A 222 -25.12 -8.92 21.31
CA GLN A 222 -25.47 -9.21 22.71
C GLN A 222 -26.98 -9.17 22.97
N ILE A 223 -27.70 -8.20 22.40
CA ILE A 223 -29.16 -8.10 22.52
C ILE A 223 -29.84 -9.29 21.84
N THR A 224 -29.35 -9.71 20.67
CA THR A 224 -29.92 -10.84 19.92
C THR A 224 -29.66 -12.17 20.64
N GLU A 225 -28.48 -12.36 21.22
CA GLU A 225 -28.17 -13.49 22.12
C GLU A 225 -29.13 -13.54 23.32
N ALA A 226 -29.36 -12.39 23.96
CA ALA A 226 -30.29 -12.30 25.09
C ALA A 226 -31.73 -12.66 24.68
N LYS A 227 -32.20 -12.19 23.52
CA LYS A 227 -33.53 -12.53 22.97
C LYS A 227 -33.64 -14.02 22.62
N LEU A 228 -32.60 -14.60 22.02
CA LEU A 228 -32.58 -16.03 21.72
C LEU A 228 -32.69 -16.87 22.99
N ASN A 229 -31.97 -16.48 24.06
CA ASN A 229 -32.06 -17.13 25.37
C ASN A 229 -33.46 -17.01 26.00
N GLN A 230 -34.14 -15.87 25.81
CA GLN A 230 -35.52 -15.69 26.24
C GLN A 230 -36.51 -16.56 25.44
N ALA A 231 -36.37 -16.61 24.12
CA ALA A 231 -37.21 -17.46 23.25
C ALA A 231 -37.01 -18.95 23.56
N PHE A 232 -35.77 -19.35 23.89
CA PHE A 232 -35.44 -20.69 24.38
C PHE A 232 -36.17 -21.00 25.70
N ALA A 233 -36.09 -20.09 26.67
CA ALA A 233 -36.80 -20.25 27.95
C ALA A 233 -38.32 -20.29 27.78
N ALA A 234 -38.86 -19.53 26.82
CA ALA A 234 -40.28 -19.48 26.47
C ALA A 234 -40.74 -20.63 25.56
N LYS A 235 -39.83 -21.50 25.09
CA LYS A 235 -40.09 -22.62 24.17
C LYS A 235 -40.74 -22.20 22.84
N GLN A 236 -40.44 -21.00 22.37
CA GLN A 236 -40.99 -20.46 21.11
C GLN A 236 -40.13 -20.91 19.92
N LEU A 237 -40.31 -22.16 19.48
CA LEU A 237 -39.48 -22.79 18.45
C LEU A 237 -39.37 -22.01 17.12
N GLY A 238 -40.44 -21.35 16.69
CA GLY A 238 -40.42 -20.53 15.46
C GLY A 238 -39.56 -19.27 15.58
N GLU A 239 -39.65 -18.59 16.72
CA GLU A 239 -38.86 -17.39 17.01
C GLU A 239 -37.40 -17.75 17.31
N MET A 240 -37.15 -18.89 17.97
CA MET A 240 -35.81 -19.43 18.18
C MET A 240 -35.07 -19.69 16.87
N ALA A 241 -35.73 -20.32 15.89
CA ALA A 241 -35.09 -20.62 14.61
C ALA A 241 -34.71 -19.35 13.84
N GLN A 242 -35.58 -18.33 13.86
CA GLN A 242 -35.32 -17.04 13.24
C GLN A 242 -34.19 -16.28 13.95
N LEU A 243 -34.23 -16.21 15.27
CA LEU A 243 -33.20 -15.52 16.07
C LEU A 243 -31.84 -16.22 15.99
N ALA A 244 -31.79 -17.55 15.93
CA ALA A 244 -30.54 -18.30 15.75
C ALA A 244 -29.90 -18.00 14.40
N GLN A 245 -30.69 -18.01 13.32
CA GLN A 245 -30.21 -17.66 11.99
C GLN A 245 -29.76 -16.20 11.89
N GLN A 246 -30.47 -15.29 12.57
CA GLN A 246 -30.10 -13.87 12.63
C GLN A 246 -28.79 -13.69 13.41
N LEU A 247 -28.63 -14.37 14.54
CA LEU A 247 -27.44 -14.31 15.37
C LEU A 247 -26.20 -14.81 14.63
N GLU A 248 -26.30 -15.93 13.92
CA GLU A 248 -25.20 -16.49 13.12
C GLU A 248 -24.70 -15.47 12.07
N ARG A 249 -25.63 -14.79 11.38
CA ARG A 249 -25.28 -13.71 10.44
C ARG A 249 -24.62 -12.52 11.14
N LEU A 250 -25.16 -12.09 12.28
CA LEU A 250 -24.62 -10.95 13.03
C LEU A 250 -23.20 -11.23 13.54
N GLN A 251 -22.95 -12.44 14.05
CA GLN A 251 -21.62 -12.85 14.50
C GLN A 251 -20.62 -12.94 13.35
N HIS A 252 -21.06 -13.43 12.17
CA HIS A 252 -20.22 -13.43 10.96
C HIS A 252 -19.83 -12.01 10.55
N ILE A 253 -20.80 -11.09 10.51
CA ILE A 253 -20.57 -9.69 10.13
C ILE A 253 -19.73 -8.98 11.18
N GLU A 254 -19.97 -9.21 12.47
CA GLU A 254 -19.14 -8.69 13.55
C GLU A 254 -17.68 -9.13 13.36
N SER A 255 -17.44 -10.41 13.08
CA SER A 255 -16.10 -10.95 12.85
C SER A 255 -15.42 -10.32 11.63
N VAL A 256 -16.13 -10.19 10.50
CA VAL A 256 -15.58 -9.58 9.27
C VAL A 256 -15.32 -8.09 9.45
N THR A 257 -16.27 -7.37 10.04
CA THR A 257 -16.15 -5.93 10.31
C THR A 257 -15.01 -5.66 11.28
N GLN A 258 -14.89 -6.43 12.36
CA GLN A 258 -13.78 -6.27 13.29
C GLN A 258 -12.42 -6.55 12.66
N THR A 259 -12.33 -7.49 11.72
CA THR A 259 -11.05 -7.83 11.13
C THR A 259 -10.63 -6.80 10.08
N HIS A 260 -11.44 -6.59 9.04
CA HIS A 260 -11.05 -5.74 7.90
C HIS A 260 -11.12 -4.25 8.22
N TYR A 261 -12.18 -3.81 8.92
CA TYR A 261 -12.32 -2.38 9.24
C TYR A 261 -11.34 -1.94 10.32
N ALA A 262 -11.05 -2.77 11.34
CA ALA A 262 -10.04 -2.41 12.34
C ALA A 262 -8.63 -2.37 11.73
N GLN A 263 -8.28 -3.31 10.86
CA GLN A 263 -7.01 -3.28 10.11
C GLN A 263 -6.90 -2.00 9.26
N PHE A 264 -7.95 -1.64 8.53
CA PHE A 264 -7.97 -0.40 7.76
C PHE A 264 -7.86 0.85 8.64
N LEU A 265 -8.56 0.90 9.77
CA LEU A 265 -8.50 2.03 10.72
C LEU A 265 -7.10 2.17 11.34
N GLU A 266 -6.52 1.05 11.81
CA GLU A 266 -5.17 1.02 12.35
C GLU A 266 -4.16 1.50 11.31
N PHE A 267 -4.27 0.98 10.08
CA PHE A 267 -3.47 1.45 8.95
C PHE A 267 -3.63 2.95 8.70
N SER A 268 -4.87 3.44 8.66
CA SER A 268 -5.17 4.84 8.36
C SER A 268 -4.60 5.79 9.42
N GLN A 269 -4.65 5.40 10.69
CA GLN A 269 -4.02 6.15 11.78
C GLN A 269 -2.49 6.13 11.65
N GLN A 270 -1.93 4.96 11.36
CA GLN A 270 -0.50 4.78 11.24
C GLN A 270 0.09 5.51 10.02
N PHE A 271 -0.67 5.63 8.92
CA PHE A 271 -0.21 6.23 7.67
C PHE A 271 -0.92 7.54 7.31
N ALA A 272 -1.53 8.22 8.29
CA ALA A 272 -2.28 9.46 8.07
C ALA A 272 -1.50 10.53 7.28
N ASP A 273 -0.19 10.62 7.48
CA ASP A 273 0.70 11.55 6.79
C ASP A 273 0.77 11.32 5.26
N TRP A 274 0.43 10.12 4.77
CA TRP A 274 0.35 9.83 3.33
C TRP A 274 -0.67 10.71 2.61
N ALA A 275 -1.72 11.15 3.30
CA ALA A 275 -2.73 12.04 2.75
C ALA A 275 -2.14 13.35 2.17
N GLN A 276 -0.95 13.77 2.64
CA GLN A 276 -0.25 14.93 2.10
C GLN A 276 0.12 14.78 0.62
N LEU A 277 0.31 13.54 0.12
CA LEU A 277 0.56 13.29 -1.29
C LEU A 277 -0.61 13.73 -2.18
N LEU A 278 -1.83 13.77 -1.65
CA LEU A 278 -3.01 14.29 -2.36
C LEU A 278 -2.98 15.83 -2.53
N ASN A 279 -2.04 16.53 -1.89
CA ASN A 279 -1.82 17.95 -2.14
C ASN A 279 -0.92 18.19 -3.36
N VAL A 280 -0.39 17.11 -3.94
CA VAL A 280 0.44 17.13 -5.15
C VAL A 280 -0.26 16.29 -6.22
N GLN A 281 -0.22 16.73 -7.48
CA GLN A 281 -0.82 15.97 -8.58
C GLN A 281 -0.14 14.61 -8.74
N LEU A 282 -0.91 13.55 -8.99
CA LEU A 282 -0.39 12.19 -9.11
C LEU A 282 0.71 12.08 -10.16
N GLU A 283 0.54 12.73 -11.32
CA GLU A 283 1.56 12.75 -12.38
C GLU A 283 2.90 13.31 -11.90
N GLN A 284 2.87 14.35 -11.07
CA GLN A 284 4.07 14.92 -10.46
C GLN A 284 4.68 13.94 -9.44
N VAL A 285 3.86 13.30 -8.60
CA VAL A 285 4.33 12.28 -7.66
C VAL A 285 5.02 11.12 -8.38
N LEU A 286 4.40 10.58 -9.43
CA LEU A 286 4.95 9.50 -10.24
C LEU A 286 6.19 9.93 -11.03
N THR A 287 6.27 11.20 -11.44
CA THR A 287 7.45 11.77 -12.10
C THR A 287 8.63 11.86 -11.14
N VAL A 288 8.42 12.41 -9.93
CA VAL A 288 9.47 12.50 -8.91
C VAL A 288 9.94 11.12 -8.49
N LEU A 289 9.01 10.18 -8.26
CA LEU A 289 9.34 8.77 -8.00
C LEU A 289 10.18 8.18 -9.16
N GLY A 290 9.75 8.45 -10.40
CA GLY A 290 10.48 8.23 -11.66
C GLY A 290 11.94 8.60 -11.57
N GLN A 291 12.19 9.88 -11.31
CA GLN A 291 13.51 10.50 -11.29
C GLN A 291 14.37 9.92 -10.17
N VAL A 292 13.84 9.84 -8.95
CA VAL A 292 14.57 9.40 -7.77
C VAL A 292 15.01 7.95 -7.88
N LEU A 293 14.13 7.04 -8.31
CA LEU A 293 14.48 5.62 -8.50
C LEU A 293 15.31 5.40 -9.79
N GLY A 294 15.11 6.24 -10.79
CA GLY A 294 15.80 6.15 -12.08
C GLY A 294 17.24 6.65 -12.06
N GLN A 295 17.56 7.66 -11.24
CA GLN A 295 18.89 8.31 -11.24
C GLN A 295 20.03 7.35 -10.91
N LEU A 296 19.88 6.48 -9.89
CA LEU A 296 20.93 5.53 -9.52
C LEU A 296 21.06 4.38 -10.54
N THR A 297 19.94 3.95 -11.13
CA THR A 297 19.93 2.91 -12.16
C THR A 297 20.58 3.42 -13.46
N GLN A 298 20.28 4.66 -13.85
CA GLN A 298 20.92 5.31 -15.00
C GLN A 298 22.40 5.56 -14.76
N ALA A 299 22.80 6.01 -13.56
CA ALA A 299 24.20 6.20 -13.21
C ALA A 299 24.99 4.88 -13.27
N GLU A 300 24.43 3.77 -12.75
CA GLU A 300 25.03 2.44 -12.87
C GLU A 300 25.24 2.04 -14.33
N ALA A 301 24.23 2.22 -15.18
CA ALA A 301 24.33 1.90 -16.61
C ALA A 301 25.37 2.76 -17.33
N LEU A 302 25.40 4.08 -17.06
CA LEU A 302 26.36 5.02 -17.65
C LEU A 302 27.79 4.67 -17.27
N PHE A 303 28.07 4.44 -15.98
CA PHE A 303 29.43 4.11 -15.54
C PHE A 303 29.86 2.70 -15.95
N SER A 304 28.91 1.76 -16.06
CA SER A 304 29.19 0.44 -16.63
C SER A 304 29.57 0.55 -18.11
N ASN A 305 28.86 1.39 -18.88
CA ASN A 305 29.19 1.63 -20.28
C ASN A 305 30.53 2.38 -20.42
N ALA A 306 30.77 3.41 -19.62
CA ALA A 306 32.05 4.12 -19.58
C ALA A 306 33.22 3.19 -19.27
N TYR A 307 33.05 2.22 -18.35
CA TYR A 307 34.06 1.20 -18.07
C TYR A 307 34.36 0.33 -19.30
N GLN A 308 33.34 -0.08 -20.06
CA GLN A 308 33.52 -0.91 -21.27
C GLN A 308 34.18 -0.14 -22.42
N GLN A 309 33.89 1.16 -22.55
CA GLN A 309 34.43 2.01 -23.61
C GLN A 309 35.79 2.63 -23.28
N ALA A 310 36.21 2.57 -22.01
CA ALA A 310 37.45 3.17 -21.55
C ALA A 310 38.68 2.62 -22.28
N SER A 311 39.51 3.56 -22.76
CA SER A 311 40.68 3.24 -23.59
C SER A 311 41.94 2.96 -22.77
N ASN A 312 41.92 3.29 -21.47
CA ASN A 312 43.05 3.13 -20.56
C ASN A 312 42.59 2.75 -19.15
N ASP A 313 43.54 2.32 -18.32
CA ASP A 313 43.25 1.85 -16.97
C ASP A 313 42.87 2.97 -15.99
N GLU A 314 43.24 4.23 -16.26
CA GLU A 314 42.83 5.36 -15.44
C GLU A 314 41.32 5.65 -15.57
N GLU A 315 40.80 5.67 -16.80
CA GLU A 315 39.36 5.81 -17.09
C GLU A 315 38.56 4.61 -16.56
N ARG A 316 39.10 3.40 -16.67
CA ARG A 316 38.49 2.20 -16.08
C ARG A 316 38.44 2.29 -14.56
N ALA A 317 39.53 2.75 -13.93
CA ALA A 317 39.59 2.92 -12.48
C ALA A 317 38.59 3.97 -11.99
N LEU A 318 38.48 5.10 -12.69
CA LEU A 318 37.50 6.15 -12.37
C LEU A 318 36.06 5.64 -12.51
N SER A 319 35.77 4.89 -13.57
CA SER A 319 34.44 4.31 -13.79
C SER A 319 34.06 3.30 -12.70
N GLN A 320 35.00 2.43 -12.27
CA GLN A 320 34.80 1.52 -11.14
C GLN A 320 34.64 2.26 -9.81
N PHE A 321 35.38 3.34 -9.58
CA PHE A 321 35.23 4.16 -8.38
C PHE A 321 33.86 4.86 -8.35
N ASN A 322 33.38 5.37 -9.49
CA ASN A 322 32.04 5.94 -9.59
C ASN A 322 30.94 4.88 -9.39
N LEU A 323 31.11 3.67 -9.92
CA LEU A 323 30.22 2.54 -9.63
C LEU A 323 30.21 2.20 -8.13
N PHE A 324 31.37 2.21 -7.47
CA PHE A 324 31.45 2.07 -6.01
C PHE A 324 30.58 3.11 -5.30
N GLN A 325 30.68 4.39 -5.67
CA GLN A 325 29.84 5.46 -5.08
C GLN A 325 28.34 5.25 -5.33
N VAL A 326 27.97 4.79 -6.53
CA VAL A 326 26.57 4.43 -6.86
C VAL A 326 26.11 3.28 -5.97
N PHE A 327 26.89 2.21 -5.86
CA PHE A 327 26.54 1.04 -5.05
C PHE A 327 26.46 1.35 -3.56
N ILE A 328 27.29 2.25 -3.03
CA ILE A 328 27.18 2.74 -1.64
C ILE A 328 25.83 3.44 -1.43
N ARG A 329 25.38 4.27 -2.37
CA ARG A 329 24.08 4.98 -2.30
C ARG A 329 22.88 4.06 -2.51
N GLN A 330 23.05 3.02 -3.33
CA GLN A 330 22.08 1.91 -3.43
C GLN A 330 22.17 0.94 -2.23
N GLN A 331 23.17 1.15 -1.36
CA GLN A 331 23.56 0.34 -0.21
C GLN A 331 24.04 -1.08 -0.54
N VAL A 332 24.26 -1.43 -1.81
CA VAL A 332 24.65 -2.78 -2.25
C VAL A 332 26.13 -3.02 -1.96
N TYR A 333 26.45 -3.29 -0.69
CA TYR A 333 27.81 -3.24 -0.17
C TYR A 333 28.77 -4.24 -0.79
N GLU A 334 28.29 -5.42 -1.20
CA GLU A 334 29.11 -6.42 -1.92
C GLU A 334 29.53 -5.91 -3.31
N LYS A 335 28.60 -5.34 -4.07
CA LYS A 335 28.91 -4.72 -5.37
C LYS A 335 29.81 -3.49 -5.18
N ALA A 336 29.54 -2.67 -4.16
CA ALA A 336 30.36 -1.53 -3.81
C ALA A 336 31.80 -1.94 -3.52
N PHE A 337 31.97 -2.96 -2.67
CA PHE A 337 33.28 -3.49 -2.30
C PHE A 337 34.02 -4.03 -3.52
N SER A 338 33.37 -4.84 -4.36
CA SER A 338 33.96 -5.35 -5.60
C SER A 338 34.40 -4.22 -6.54
N ALA A 339 33.59 -3.18 -6.71
CA ALA A 339 33.90 -2.03 -7.55
C ALA A 339 35.09 -1.22 -6.98
N LEU A 340 35.15 -1.03 -5.66
CA LEU A 340 36.27 -0.36 -5.00
C LEU A 340 37.58 -1.15 -5.17
N GLN A 341 37.55 -2.48 -4.96
CA GLN A 341 38.72 -3.32 -5.16
C GLN A 341 39.23 -3.27 -6.60
N LYS A 342 38.34 -3.26 -7.60
CA LYS A 342 38.72 -3.09 -9.01
C LYS A 342 39.35 -1.72 -9.27
N ALA A 343 38.79 -0.65 -8.72
CA ALA A 343 39.37 0.69 -8.85
C ALA A 343 40.77 0.78 -8.24
N ILE A 344 40.96 0.22 -7.04
CA ILE A 344 42.27 0.15 -6.37
C ILE A 344 43.25 -0.67 -7.18
N LYS A 345 42.86 -1.83 -7.72
CA LYS A 345 43.74 -2.68 -8.53
C LYS A 345 44.25 -1.97 -9.79
N LEU A 346 43.40 -1.16 -10.42
CA LEU A 346 43.74 -0.43 -11.64
C LEU A 346 44.58 0.82 -11.37
N ASN A 347 44.30 1.54 -10.28
CA ASN A 347 45.09 2.70 -9.86
C ASN A 347 45.18 2.81 -8.33
N PRO A 348 46.15 2.09 -7.72
CA PRO A 348 46.27 2.02 -6.27
C PRO A 348 46.60 3.38 -5.66
N GLN A 349 47.47 4.18 -6.30
CA GLN A 349 47.91 5.46 -5.76
C GLN A 349 46.76 6.46 -5.61
N ARG A 350 45.76 6.39 -6.48
CA ARG A 350 44.63 7.32 -6.48
C ARG A 350 43.46 6.87 -5.61
N TYR A 351 43.17 5.56 -5.57
CA TYR A 351 41.93 5.05 -4.98
C TYR A 351 42.12 4.21 -3.72
N ALA A 352 43.36 3.88 -3.33
CA ALA A 352 43.61 3.24 -2.04
C ALA A 352 43.36 4.25 -0.90
N LEU A 353 42.22 4.10 -0.22
CA LEU A 353 41.87 4.92 0.96
C LEU A 353 42.60 4.47 2.24
N HIS A 354 43.47 3.47 2.14
CA HIS A 354 44.21 2.84 3.22
C HIS A 354 45.52 2.26 2.67
N ASN A 355 46.44 1.85 3.57
CA ASN A 355 47.62 1.11 3.14
C ASN A 355 47.23 -0.32 2.75
N VAL A 356 47.02 -0.54 1.46
CA VAL A 356 46.62 -1.83 0.85
C VAL A 356 47.64 -2.96 1.05
N HIS A 357 48.86 -2.66 1.48
CA HIS A 357 49.86 -3.68 1.81
C HIS A 357 49.86 -4.08 3.28
N THR A 358 49.10 -3.37 4.11
CA THR A 358 49.07 -3.55 5.58
C THR A 358 47.68 -3.89 6.09
N TYR A 359 46.63 -3.42 5.41
CA TYR A 359 45.26 -3.62 5.83
C TYR A 359 44.41 -4.05 4.65
N ASP A 360 43.96 -5.31 4.63
CA ASP A 360 43.01 -5.77 3.62
C ASP A 360 41.57 -5.47 4.09
N ILE A 361 40.87 -4.60 3.37
CA ILE A 361 39.43 -4.43 3.58
C ILE A 361 38.75 -5.73 3.18
N GLN A 362 38.00 -6.33 4.11
CA GLN A 362 37.28 -7.59 3.87
C GLN A 362 35.83 -7.36 3.43
N ARG A 363 35.18 -6.30 3.95
CA ARG A 363 33.77 -5.97 3.66
C ARG A 363 33.44 -4.53 4.03
N ILE A 364 32.34 -4.03 3.48
CA ILE A 364 31.77 -2.72 3.79
C ILE A 364 30.51 -2.91 4.64
N LEU A 365 30.40 -2.22 5.78
CA LEU A 365 29.32 -2.42 6.77
C LEU A 365 28.24 -1.33 6.79
N GLY A 366 28.30 -0.35 5.88
CA GLY A 366 27.44 0.84 5.91
C GLY A 366 28.08 2.01 6.66
N ALA A 367 27.30 3.04 6.99
CA ALA A 367 27.78 4.35 7.43
C ALA A 367 28.75 4.27 8.63
N GLY A 368 30.05 4.28 8.35
CA GLY A 368 31.15 4.51 9.30
C GLY A 368 32.09 3.34 9.59
N GLY A 369 31.82 2.10 9.13
CA GLY A 369 32.60 0.92 9.52
C GLY A 369 33.30 0.21 8.36
N PHE A 370 34.63 0.31 8.29
CA PHE A 370 35.46 -0.65 7.56
C PHE A 370 36.05 -1.62 8.57
N ASN A 371 35.88 -2.93 8.36
CA ASN A 371 36.51 -3.93 9.21
C ASN A 371 37.87 -4.29 8.63
N ALA A 372 38.95 -3.86 9.29
CA ALA A 372 40.31 -4.30 9.04
C ALA A 372 40.80 -5.00 10.31
N PHE A 373 41.05 -6.31 10.23
CA PHE A 373 41.79 -7.02 11.27
C PHE A 373 43.22 -7.24 10.75
N SER A 374 44.18 -6.90 11.60
CA SER A 374 45.63 -7.03 11.42
C SER A 374 46.07 -8.47 11.22
#